data_AF-A0A945G341-F1
#
_entry.id   AF-A0A945G341-F1
#
_cell.length_a   1.000
_cell.length_b   1.000
_cell.length_c   1.000
_cell.angle_alpha   90.00
_cell.angle_beta   90.00
_cell.angle_gamma   90.00
#
_symmetry.space_group_name_H-M   'P 1'
#
loop_
_entity.id
_entity.type
_entity.pdbx_description
1 polymer ?
#
loop_
_entity_poly.entity_id
_entity_poly.type
_entity_poly.pdbx_seq_one_letter_code
_entity_poly.pdbx_strand_id
1 'polypeptide(L)'
;MGEFIENNLDVFYWLTIVMLSIAAIVIIVFSVIQMVNNKKAATKTLLTVGGLLLILGLSYYVLSSDEVLSSYQKYGIDNITSKIVGMGIWSFYILSSIAVGSIIISEISNKFSR
;
A
#
# COMPACT_ATOMS: atom_id res chain seq x y z
N MET A 1 -37.04 20.25 -20.57
CA MET A 1 -36.80 19.01 -19.79
C MET A 1 -35.32 18.67 -19.66
N GLY A 2 -34.49 18.91 -20.69
CA GLY A 2 -33.02 18.73 -20.64
C GLY A 2 -32.29 19.60 -19.60
N GLU A 3 -32.50 20.93 -19.61
CA GLU A 3 -31.84 21.86 -18.65
C GLU A 3 -32.14 21.55 -17.17
N PHE A 4 -33.31 20.98 -16.87
CA PHE A 4 -33.70 20.63 -15.50
C PHE A 4 -32.98 19.37 -15.01
N ILE A 5 -32.62 18.46 -15.91
CA ILE A 5 -31.84 17.27 -15.58
C ILE A 5 -30.36 17.63 -15.44
N GLU A 6 -29.85 18.49 -16.33
CA GLU A 6 -28.46 18.96 -16.32
C GLU A 6 -28.12 19.73 -15.03
N ASN A 7 -28.92 20.73 -14.65
CA ASN A 7 -28.71 21.48 -13.40
C ASN A 7 -28.79 20.60 -12.13
N ASN A 8 -29.69 19.62 -12.09
CA ASN A 8 -29.80 18.74 -10.92
C ASN A 8 -28.61 17.78 -10.82
N LEU A 9 -28.14 17.24 -11.96
CA LEU A 9 -26.97 16.36 -11.98
C LEU A 9 -25.69 17.09 -11.55
N ASP A 10 -25.51 18.34 -11.97
CA ASP A 10 -24.37 19.17 -11.55
C ASP A 10 -24.39 19.44 -10.04
N VAL A 11 -25.56 19.69 -9.46
CA VAL A 11 -25.72 19.87 -8.00
C VAL A 11 -25.37 18.59 -7.24
N PHE A 12 -25.85 17.42 -7.69
CA PHE A 12 -25.52 16.14 -7.05
C PHE A 12 -24.04 15.76 -7.21
N TYR A 13 -23.43 16.08 -8.35
CA TYR A 13 -22.00 15.88 -8.59
C TYR A 13 -21.15 16.71 -7.62
N TRP A 14 -21.42 18.01 -7.52
CA TRP A 14 -20.70 18.90 -6.60
C TRP A 14 -20.93 18.54 -5.14
N LEU A 15 -22.16 18.17 -4.76
CA LEU A 15 -22.47 17.69 -3.41
C LEU A 15 -21.64 16.45 -3.05
N THR A 16 -21.55 15.49 -3.96
CA THR A 16 -20.76 14.27 -3.75
C THR A 16 -19.27 14.57 -3.57
N ILE A 17 -18.70 15.47 -4.38
CA ILE A 17 -17.30 15.89 -4.24
C ILE A 17 -17.05 16.57 -2.90
N VAL A 18 -17.94 17.47 -2.49
CA VAL A 18 -17.83 18.18 -1.19
C VAL A 18 -17.92 17.19 -0.04
N MET A 19 -18.89 16.27 -0.06
CA MET A 19 -19.03 15.24 0.96
C MET A 19 -17.81 14.30 1.00
N LEU A 20 -17.31 13.86 -0.15
CA LEU A 20 -16.11 13.02 -0.25
C LEU A 20 -14.88 13.74 0.32
N SER A 21 -14.73 15.03 0.01
CA SER A 21 -13.63 15.85 0.50
C SER A 21 -13.68 16.00 2.02
N ILE A 22 -14.86 16.29 2.57
CA ILE A 22 -15.06 16.38 4.02
C ILE A 22 -14.79 15.04 4.69
N ALA A 23 -15.32 13.94 4.14
CA ALA A 23 -15.11 12.59 4.67
C ALA A 23 -13.62 12.24 4.68
N ALA A 24 -12.89 12.53 3.59
CA ALA A 24 -11.45 12.32 3.52
C ALA A 24 -10.70 13.11 4.60
N ILE A 25 -11.05 14.39 4.80
CA ILE A 25 -10.45 15.23 5.85
C ILE A 25 -10.73 14.65 7.23
N VAL A 26 -11.98 14.26 7.52
CA VAL A 26 -12.37 13.67 8.81
C VAL A 26 -11.58 12.38 9.08
N ILE A 27 -11.45 11.50 8.09
CA ILE A 27 -10.68 10.25 8.22
C ILE A 27 -9.22 10.55 8.56
N ILE A 28 -8.59 11.50 7.87
CA ILE A 28 -7.20 11.88 8.12
C ILE A 28 -7.04 12.44 9.54
N VAL A 29 -7.90 13.38 9.93
CA VAL A 29 -7.84 14.02 11.25
C VAL A 29 -8.06 13.00 12.37
N PHE A 30 -9.09 12.15 12.26
CA PHE A 30 -9.34 11.10 13.25
C PHE A 30 -8.20 10.09 13.33
N SER A 31 -7.65 9.68 12.18
CA SER A 31 -6.51 8.77 12.12
C SER A 31 -5.30 9.33 12.89
N VAL A 32 -4.98 10.62 12.67
CA VAL A 32 -3.87 11.29 13.36
C VAL A 32 -4.14 11.43 14.86
N ILE A 33 -5.34 11.90 15.25
CA ILE A 33 -5.72 12.03 16.67
C ILE A 33 -5.64 10.67 17.37
N GLN A 34 -6.18 9.63 16.76
CA GLN A 34 -6.17 8.26 17.31
C GLN A 34 -4.74 7.77 17.50
N MET A 35 -3.84 8.07 16.55
CA MET A 35 -2.43 7.70 16.63
C MET A 35 -1.71 8.45 17.76
N VAL A 36 -1.92 9.77 17.90
CA VAL A 36 -1.29 10.57 18.97
C VAL A 36 -1.78 10.14 20.36
N ASN A 37 -3.08 9.90 20.51
CA ASN A 37 -3.67 9.55 21.80
C ASN A 37 -3.33 8.12 22.23
N ASN A 38 -3.10 7.20 21.30
CA ASN A 38 -2.82 5.80 21.59
C ASN A 38 -1.39 5.44 21.20
N LYS A 39 -0.44 5.65 22.12
CA LYS A 39 0.97 5.28 21.92
C LYS A 39 1.16 3.84 21.43
N LYS A 40 0.33 2.90 21.93
CA LYS A 40 0.35 1.48 21.50
C LYS A 40 -0.13 1.28 20.06
N ALA A 41 -1.13 2.04 19.62
CA ALA A 41 -1.61 1.98 18.25
C ALA A 41 -0.59 2.63 17.31
N ALA A 42 -0.01 3.77 17.70
CA ALA A 42 1.04 4.44 16.94
C ALA A 42 2.26 3.57 16.71
N THR A 43 2.79 2.91 17.76
CA THR A 43 3.94 2.03 17.61
C THR A 43 3.62 0.82 16.75
N LYS A 44 2.41 0.25 16.85
CA LYS A 44 1.99 -0.85 15.97
C LYS A 44 1.93 -0.41 14.51
N THR A 45 1.30 0.72 14.22
CA THR A 45 1.24 1.29 12.87
C THR A 45 2.63 1.60 12.33
N LEU A 46 3.50 2.20 13.14
CA LEU A 46 4.87 2.52 12.77
C LEU A 46 5.70 1.26 12.49
N LEU A 47 5.53 0.20 13.27
CA LEU A 47 6.18 -1.09 13.03
C LEU A 47 5.70 -1.73 11.72
N THR A 48 4.38 -1.69 11.44
CA THR A 48 3.85 -2.23 10.18
C THR A 48 4.30 -1.43 8.96
N VAL A 49 4.21 -0.10 9.01
CA VAL A 49 4.62 0.78 7.89
C VAL A 49 6.13 0.77 7.73
N GLY A 50 6.88 0.85 8.84
CA GLY A 50 8.33 0.77 8.83
C GLY A 50 8.83 -0.58 8.31
N GLY A 51 8.22 -1.70 8.73
CA GLY A 51 8.53 -3.02 8.21
C GLY A 51 8.28 -3.14 6.71
N LEU A 52 7.15 -2.60 6.22
CA LEU A 52 6.87 -2.56 4.78
C LEU A 52 7.91 -1.74 4.02
N LEU A 53 8.22 -0.53 4.49
CA LEU A 53 9.22 0.34 3.86
C LEU A 53 10.62 -0.29 3.87
N LEU A 54 10.99 -1.00 4.93
CA LEU A 54 12.24 -1.75 4.99
C LEU A 54 12.29 -2.84 3.93
N ILE A 55 11.22 -3.63 3.76
CA ILE A 55 11.17 -4.69 2.73
C ILE A 55 11.23 -4.08 1.33
N LEU A 56 10.47 -3.01 1.07
CA LEU A 56 10.50 -2.32 -0.22
C LEU A 56 11.87 -1.72 -0.51
N GLY A 57 12.49 -1.07 0.49
CA GLY A 57 13.84 -0.52 0.39
C GLY A 57 14.89 -1.58 0.12
N LEU A 58 14.87 -2.70 0.86
CA LEU A 58 15.76 -3.84 0.61
C LEU A 58 15.54 -4.43 -0.79
N SER A 59 14.27 -4.56 -1.19
CA SER A 59 13.91 -5.09 -2.50
C SER A 59 14.40 -4.19 -3.63
N TYR A 60 14.32 -2.86 -3.48
CA TYR A 60 14.78 -1.90 -4.48
C TYR A 60 16.29 -1.72 -4.51
N TYR A 61 16.95 -1.57 -3.36
CA TYR A 61 18.37 -1.20 -3.29
C TYR A 61 19.32 -2.40 -3.26
N VAL A 62 18.91 -3.54 -2.69
CA VAL A 62 19.80 -4.69 -2.47
C VAL A 62 19.51 -5.82 -3.45
N LEU A 63 18.23 -6.10 -3.72
CA LEU A 63 17.82 -7.28 -4.49
C LEU A 63 17.48 -6.97 -5.95
N SER A 64 17.02 -5.76 -6.25
CA SER A 64 16.70 -5.37 -7.62
C SER A 64 17.95 -4.91 -8.35
N SER A 65 18.41 -5.72 -9.30
CA SER A 65 19.48 -5.34 -10.22
C SER A 65 19.00 -4.31 -11.24
N ASP A 66 19.88 -3.36 -11.60
CA ASP A 66 19.71 -2.42 -12.71
C ASP A 66 19.99 -3.06 -14.09
N GLU A 67 20.29 -4.36 -14.08
CA GLU A 67 20.65 -5.14 -15.25
C GLU A 67 19.39 -5.41 -16.09
N VAL A 68 19.12 -4.50 -17.03
CA VAL A 68 18.24 -4.82 -18.15
C VAL A 68 18.99 -5.80 -19.03
N LEU A 69 18.51 -7.05 -19.06
CA LEU A 69 18.97 -8.01 -20.07
C LEU A 69 18.83 -7.31 -21.43
N SER A 70 19.88 -7.30 -22.25
CA SER A 70 19.95 -6.56 -23.52
C SER A 70 18.78 -6.85 -24.49
N SER A 71 18.07 -7.97 -24.28
CA SER A 71 16.79 -8.32 -24.91
C SER A 71 15.62 -7.36 -24.60
N TYR A 72 15.59 -6.74 -23.42
CA TYR A 72 14.52 -5.84 -22.96
C TYR A 72 14.71 -4.37 -23.38
N GLN A 73 15.93 -3.97 -23.74
CA GLN A 73 16.19 -2.64 -24.31
C GLN A 73 15.41 -2.42 -25.62
N LYS A 74 15.13 -3.51 -26.36
CA LYS A 74 14.31 -3.50 -27.58
C LYS A 74 12.87 -3.04 -27.35
N TYR A 75 12.36 -3.15 -26.12
CA TYR A 75 11.00 -2.76 -25.75
C TYR A 75 10.92 -1.36 -25.10
N GLY A 76 12.02 -0.59 -25.10
CA GLY A 76 12.06 0.75 -24.50
C GLY A 76 11.98 0.75 -22.97
N ILE A 77 12.28 -0.37 -22.32
CA ILE A 77 12.32 -0.45 -20.86
C ILE A 77 13.62 0.21 -20.38
N ASP A 78 13.47 1.35 -19.74
CA ASP A 78 14.54 2.07 -19.04
C ASP A 78 14.95 1.34 -17.75
N ASN A 79 16.19 1.54 -17.31
CA ASN A 79 16.76 0.90 -16.12
C ASN A 79 15.90 1.16 -14.88
N ILE A 80 15.31 2.36 -14.76
CA ILE A 80 14.45 2.76 -13.64
C ILE A 80 13.19 1.90 -13.59
N THR A 81 12.54 1.70 -14.73
CA THR A 81 11.31 0.89 -14.82
C THR A 81 11.62 -0.57 -14.47
N SER A 82 12.74 -1.10 -14.95
CA SER A 82 13.20 -2.46 -14.61
C SER A 82 13.39 -2.62 -13.10
N LYS A 83 14.00 -1.62 -12.44
CA LYS A 83 14.24 -1.66 -11.00
C LYS A 83 12.96 -1.57 -10.16
N ILE A 84 11.97 -0.81 -10.61
CA ILE A 84 10.66 -0.74 -9.94
C ILE A 84 9.92 -2.07 -10.05
N VAL A 85 9.99 -2.72 -11.22
CA VAL A 85 9.40 -4.06 -11.41
C VAL A 85 10.12 -5.09 -10.55
N GLY A 86 11.46 -5.07 -10.52
CA GLY A 86 12.26 -5.94 -9.66
C GLY A 86 11.94 -5.75 -8.17
N MET A 87 11.78 -4.51 -7.71
CA MET A 87 11.32 -4.21 -6.35
C MET A 87 9.95 -4.82 -6.05
N GLY A 88 8.99 -4.72 -6.98
CA GLY A 88 7.66 -5.30 -6.82
C GLY A 88 7.70 -6.83 -6.69
N ILE A 89 8.48 -7.50 -7.53
CA ILE A 89 8.61 -8.97 -7.53
C ILE A 89 9.32 -9.45 -6.25
N TRP A 90 10.45 -8.85 -5.89
CA TRP A 90 11.20 -9.24 -4.70
C TRP A 90 10.43 -9.00 -3.41
N SER A 91 9.77 -7.85 -3.30
CA SER A 91 8.95 -7.56 -2.12
C SER A 91 7.80 -8.55 -1.99
N PHE A 92 7.14 -8.90 -3.10
CA PHE A 92 6.09 -9.92 -3.11
C PHE A 92 6.59 -11.28 -2.61
N TYR A 93 7.75 -11.76 -3.06
CA TYR A 93 8.30 -13.04 -2.60
C TYR A 93 8.61 -13.05 -1.11
N ILE A 94 9.20 -11.97 -0.59
CA ILE A 94 9.52 -11.85 0.84
C ILE A 94 8.23 -11.83 1.67
N LEU A 95 7.28 -10.95 1.32
CA LEU A 95 6.02 -10.80 2.04
C LEU A 95 5.16 -12.08 1.98
N SER A 96 5.09 -12.73 0.82
CA SER A 96 4.36 -13.98 0.63
C SER A 96 4.95 -15.11 1.49
N SER A 97 6.29 -15.25 1.50
CA SER A 97 6.97 -16.25 2.33
C SER A 97 6.74 -16.02 3.81
N ILE A 98 6.82 -14.77 4.28
CA ILE A 98 6.53 -14.40 5.68
C ILE A 98 5.07 -14.69 6.02
N ALA A 99 4.13 -14.37 5.13
CA ALA A 99 2.71 -14.59 5.34
C ALA A 99 2.40 -16.09 5.49
N VAL A 100 2.87 -16.91 4.55
CA VAL A 100 2.68 -18.38 4.60
C VAL A 100 3.33 -18.96 5.86
N GLY A 101 4.57 -18.58 6.17
CA GLY A 101 5.26 -19.04 7.38
C GLY A 101 4.52 -18.65 8.66
N SER A 102 3.98 -17.42 8.72
CA SER A 102 3.21 -16.93 9.87
C SER A 102 1.92 -17.72 10.08
N ILE A 103 1.22 -18.08 9.00
CA ILE A 103 0.01 -18.90 9.06
C ILE A 103 0.34 -20.29 9.63
N ILE A 104 1.36 -20.96 9.09
CA ILE A 104 1.77 -22.30 9.55
C ILE A 104 2.13 -22.29 11.04
N ILE A 105 2.94 -21.31 11.48
CA ILE A 105 3.33 -21.19 12.90
C ILE A 105 2.10 -20.90 13.78
N SER A 106 1.20 -20.02 13.33
CA SER A 106 -0.02 -19.69 14.07
C SER A 106 -0.92 -20.91 14.24
N GLU A 107 -1.07 -21.74 13.22
CA GLU A 107 -1.88 -22.96 13.30
C GLU A 107 -1.27 -24.02 14.22
N ILE A 108 0.04 -24.24 14.14
CA ILE A 108 0.77 -25.18 15.01
C ILE A 108 0.72 -24.71 16.47
N SER A 109 1.02 -23.43 16.72
CA SER A 109 1.02 -22.85 18.07
C SER A 109 -0.37 -22.91 18.70
N ASN A 110 -1.43 -22.62 17.94
CA ASN A 110 -2.80 -22.66 18.45
C ASN A 110 -3.28 -24.09 18.77
N LYS A 111 -2.78 -25.11 18.05
CA LYS A 111 -3.04 -26.53 18.36
C LYS A 111 -2.26 -27.05 19.56
N PHE A 112 -1.08 -26.50 19.86
CA PHE A 112 -0.22 -26.95 20.95
C PHE A 112 -0.43 -26.16 22.26
N SER A 113 -1.01 -24.96 22.16
CA SER A 113 -1.36 -24.10 23.30
C SER A 113 -2.74 -24.42 23.92
N ARG A 114 -3.43 -25.45 23.44
CA ARG A 114 -4.64 -26.02 24.06
C ARG A 114 -4.30 -27.36 24.70
#